data_AF-A0A7K2Y5Z1-F1
#
_entry.id   AF-A0A7K2Y5Z1-F1
#
_cell.length_a   1.000
_cell.length_b   1.000
_cell.length_c   1.000
_cell.angle_alpha   90.00
_cell.angle_beta   90.00
_cell.angle_gamma   90.00
#
_symmetry.space_group_name_H-M   'P 1'
#
loop_
_entity.id
_entity.type
_entity.pdbx_description
1 polymer ?
#
loop_
_entity_poly.entity_id
_entity_poly.type
_entity_poly.pdbx_seq_one_letter_code
_entity_poly.pdbx_strand_id
1 'polypeptide(L)'
;MSYPRHLKESCGLPVFDFPTPEDADTTPLPAADAVAWRISCDSYDSEESWTEAFARFTAAVDTTLVRAIVVGSWEDAYDTGPEEIIGALLDARPRLPALRGLFLGDMESEQCEISWINQSDVGPL
;
A
#
# COMPACT_ATOMS: atom_id res chain seq x y z
N MET A 1 -9.70 25.74 1.35
CA MET A 1 -8.53 24.89 1.66
C MET A 1 -8.81 23.53 1.06
N SER A 2 -7.91 23.02 0.21
CA SER A 2 -8.01 21.65 -0.31
C SER A 2 -7.19 20.77 0.61
N TYR A 3 -7.81 19.77 1.22
CA TYR A 3 -7.09 18.76 1.99
C TYR A 3 -6.48 17.73 1.02
N PRO A 4 -5.32 17.13 1.37
CA PRO A 4 -4.81 15.99 0.62
C PRO A 4 -5.86 14.88 0.65
N ARG A 5 -6.10 14.28 -0.51
CA ARG A 5 -7.00 13.13 -0.69
C ARG A 5 -6.21 11.99 -1.28
N HIS A 6 -6.69 10.77 -1.07
CA HIS A 6 -6.13 9.57 -1.69
C HIS A 6 -5.91 9.73 -3.19
N LEU A 7 -4.76 9.22 -3.63
CA LEU A 7 -4.44 9.07 -5.05
C LEU A 7 -5.58 8.36 -5.78
N LYS A 8 -5.97 8.92 -6.93
CA LYS A 8 -6.95 8.29 -7.84
C LYS A 8 -6.29 7.60 -9.03
N GLU A 9 -5.03 7.96 -9.32
CA GLU A 9 -4.24 7.38 -10.39
C GLU A 9 -2.78 7.30 -9.95
N SER A 10 -2.09 6.22 -10.34
CA SER A 10 -0.63 6.08 -10.20
C SER A 10 -0.09 5.32 -11.40
N CYS A 11 1.01 5.81 -11.98
CA CYS A 11 1.63 5.23 -13.18
C CYS A 11 0.67 5.05 -14.38
N GLY A 12 -0.30 5.95 -14.55
CA GLY A 12 -1.29 5.84 -15.63
C GLY A 12 -2.39 4.81 -15.38
N LEU A 13 -2.48 4.25 -14.17
CA LEU A 13 -3.46 3.25 -13.77
C LEU A 13 -4.38 3.79 -12.67
N PRO A 14 -5.69 3.49 -12.70
CA PRO A 14 -6.58 3.83 -11.59
C PRO A 14 -6.13 3.12 -10.32
N VAL A 15 -6.19 3.84 -9.20
CA VAL A 15 -5.87 3.25 -7.89
C VAL A 15 -7.03 2.37 -7.43
N PHE A 16 -6.71 1.18 -6.93
CA PHE A 16 -7.65 0.22 -6.38
C PHE A 16 -7.19 -0.21 -4.98
N ASP A 17 -8.06 -0.03 -3.99
CA ASP A 17 -7.82 -0.47 -2.62
C ASP A 17 -7.95 -1.99 -2.51
N PHE A 18 -6.88 -2.65 -2.08
CA PHE A 18 -6.91 -4.07 -1.80
C PHE A 18 -7.85 -4.33 -0.61
N PRO A 19 -8.87 -5.20 -0.77
CA PRO A 19 -9.92 -5.36 0.24
C PRO A 19 -9.32 -5.87 1.55
N THR A 20 -9.90 -5.44 2.67
CA THR A 20 -9.62 -5.96 4.02
C THR A 20 -10.04 -7.43 4.10
N PRO A 21 -9.66 -8.16 5.18
CA PRO A 21 -10.12 -9.53 5.39
C PRO A 21 -11.66 -9.65 5.41
N GLU A 22 -12.36 -8.66 5.96
CA GLU A 22 -13.83 -8.63 6.04
C GLU A 22 -14.49 -8.50 4.65
N ASP A 23 -13.88 -7.71 3.76
CA ASP A 23 -14.42 -7.43 2.43
C ASP A 23 -13.89 -8.35 1.32
N ALA A 24 -12.96 -9.25 1.66
CA ALA A 24 -12.27 -10.10 0.68
C ALA A 24 -13.24 -10.99 -0.14
N ASP A 25 -14.32 -11.46 0.47
CA ASP A 25 -15.31 -12.33 -0.18
C ASP A 25 -16.34 -11.55 -1.04
N THR A 26 -16.52 -10.26 -0.77
CA THR A 26 -17.53 -9.41 -1.42
C THR A 26 -16.93 -8.52 -2.51
N THR A 27 -15.61 -8.33 -2.50
CA THR A 27 -14.90 -7.41 -3.40
C THR A 27 -14.15 -8.19 -4.50
N PRO A 28 -14.62 -8.15 -5.76
CA PRO A 28 -13.92 -8.82 -6.85
C PRO A 28 -12.61 -8.12 -7.17
N LEU A 29 -11.53 -8.89 -7.26
CA LEU A 29 -10.22 -8.37 -7.61
C LEU A 29 -10.13 -8.11 -9.13
N PRO A 30 -9.70 -6.91 -9.56
CA PRO A 30 -9.42 -6.64 -10.97
C PRO A 30 -8.18 -7.40 -11.47
N ALA A 31 -7.94 -7.36 -12.79
CA ALA A 31 -6.71 -7.91 -13.35
C ALA A 31 -5.47 -7.21 -12.75
N ALA A 32 -4.43 -8.00 -12.46
CA ALA A 32 -3.25 -7.55 -11.72
C ALA A 32 -2.51 -6.36 -12.36
N ASP A 33 -2.56 -6.21 -13.69
CA ASP A 33 -1.92 -5.11 -14.43
C ASP A 33 -2.87 -3.97 -14.84
N ALA A 34 -4.16 -4.05 -14.47
CA ALA A 34 -5.17 -3.06 -14.83
C ALA A 34 -5.26 -1.88 -13.86
N VAL A 35 -4.66 -2.01 -12.66
CA VAL A 35 -4.78 -1.04 -11.56
C VAL A 35 -3.45 -0.79 -10.88
N ALA A 36 -3.35 0.35 -10.20
CA ALA A 36 -2.35 0.58 -9.17
C ALA A 36 -2.89 0.08 -7.83
N TRP A 37 -2.22 -0.90 -7.24
CA TRP A 37 -2.70 -1.56 -6.03
C TRP A 37 -2.37 -0.72 -4.80
N ARG A 38 -3.39 -0.21 -4.11
CA ARG A 38 -3.26 0.46 -2.81
C ARG A 38 -3.44 -0.55 -1.70
N ILE A 39 -2.45 -0.63 -0.81
CA ILE A 39 -2.47 -1.49 0.37
C ILE A 39 -2.38 -0.57 1.57
N SER A 40 -3.36 -0.63 2.46
CA SER A 40 -3.45 0.23 3.64
C SER A 40 -3.92 -0.55 4.84
N CYS A 41 -3.44 -0.14 6.00
CA CYS A 41 -3.83 -0.60 7.32
C CYS A 41 -4.02 0.65 8.19
N ASP A 42 -5.27 1.01 8.47
CA ASP A 42 -5.60 2.10 9.39
C ASP A 42 -5.49 1.62 10.84
N SER A 43 -4.80 2.41 11.68
CA SER A 43 -4.45 2.07 13.07
C SER A 43 -5.65 1.83 14.00
N TYR A 44 -6.85 2.29 13.62
CA TYR A 44 -8.04 2.19 14.47
C TYR A 44 -9.03 1.09 14.05
N ASP A 45 -8.91 0.56 12.83
CA ASP A 45 -9.95 -0.27 12.20
C ASP A 45 -9.41 -1.53 11.51
N SER A 46 -8.09 -1.77 11.60
CA SER A 46 -7.46 -2.89 10.92
C SER A 46 -7.23 -4.08 11.85
N GLU A 47 -7.69 -5.25 11.41
CA GLU A 47 -7.48 -6.54 12.09
C GLU A 47 -6.13 -7.20 11.74
N GLU A 48 -5.41 -6.66 10.76
CA GLU A 48 -4.10 -7.12 10.29
C GLU A 48 -3.15 -5.94 10.15
N SER A 49 -1.85 -6.17 10.33
CA SER A 49 -0.78 -5.20 10.02
C SER A 49 -0.63 -4.97 8.51
N TRP A 50 0.04 -3.89 8.11
CA TRP A 50 0.35 -3.64 6.71
C TRP A 50 1.12 -4.79 6.05
N THR A 51 2.07 -5.38 6.78
CA THR A 51 2.89 -6.50 6.26
C THR A 51 2.08 -7.78 6.07
N GLU A 52 1.09 -8.04 6.93
CA GLU A 52 0.14 -9.15 6.78
C GLU A 52 -0.78 -8.92 5.57
N ALA A 53 -1.31 -7.70 5.41
CA ALA A 53 -2.10 -7.31 4.24
C ALA A 53 -1.28 -7.48 2.95
N PHE A 54 0.00 -7.09 2.96
CA PHE A 54 0.90 -7.29 1.84
C PHE A 54 1.17 -8.77 1.55
N ALA A 55 1.37 -9.60 2.58
CA ALA A 55 1.52 -11.04 2.40
C ALA A 55 0.27 -11.65 1.73
N ARG A 56 -0.92 -11.27 2.19
CA ARG A 56 -2.22 -11.67 1.61
C ARG A 56 -2.36 -11.21 0.17
N PHE A 57 -1.98 -9.96 -0.13
CA PHE A 57 -1.92 -9.43 -1.48
C PHE A 57 -1.04 -10.29 -2.40
N THR A 58 0.19 -10.61 -1.97
CA THR A 58 1.10 -11.43 -2.81
C THR A 58 0.64 -12.87 -3.00
N ALA A 59 -0.31 -13.36 -2.19
CA ALA A 59 -0.94 -14.66 -2.34
C ALA A 59 -2.19 -14.62 -3.24
N ALA A 60 -2.93 -13.50 -3.23
CA ALA A 60 -4.19 -13.34 -3.96
C ALA A 60 -4.00 -12.79 -5.39
N VAL A 61 -2.96 -12.00 -5.62
CA VAL A 61 -2.72 -11.29 -6.89
C VAL A 61 -1.49 -11.86 -7.61
N ASP A 62 -1.57 -11.99 -8.93
CA ASP A 62 -0.39 -12.30 -9.76
C ASP A 62 0.59 -11.12 -9.77
N THR A 63 1.47 -11.10 -8.77
CA THR A 63 2.53 -10.10 -8.57
C THR A 63 3.45 -9.92 -9.77
N THR A 64 3.54 -10.90 -10.68
CA THR A 64 4.40 -10.80 -11.86
C THR A 64 3.93 -9.76 -12.87
N LEU A 65 2.64 -9.41 -12.81
CA LEU A 65 1.97 -8.46 -13.70
C LEU A 65 1.79 -7.07 -13.06
N VAL A 66 1.98 -6.95 -11.74
CA VAL A 66 1.75 -5.71 -10.99
C VAL A 66 2.74 -4.63 -11.44
N ARG A 67 2.20 -3.48 -11.86
CA ARG A 67 2.99 -2.35 -12.38
C ARG A 67 3.16 -1.20 -11.41
N ALA A 68 2.21 -1.03 -10.49
CA ALA A 68 2.25 0.04 -9.51
C ALA A 68 1.69 -0.42 -8.16
N ILE A 69 2.41 -0.07 -7.10
CA ILE A 69 1.98 -0.27 -5.71
C ILE A 69 1.91 1.11 -5.04
N VAL A 70 0.85 1.32 -4.28
CA VAL A 70 0.64 2.48 -3.42
C VAL A 70 0.57 1.97 -1.98
N VAL A 71 1.55 2.34 -1.17
CA VAL A 71 1.52 2.11 0.28
C VAL A 71 0.65 3.22 0.87
N GLY A 72 -0.52 2.85 1.38
CA GLY A 72 -1.42 3.74 2.11
C GLY A 72 -0.97 3.94 3.55
N SER A 73 -1.94 4.08 4.46
CA SER A 73 -1.69 4.09 5.90
C SER A 73 -1.09 2.77 6.39
N TRP A 74 -0.31 2.84 7.47
CA TRP A 74 0.16 1.68 8.22
C TRP A 74 -0.07 1.91 9.71
N GLU A 75 -0.05 0.81 10.46
CA GLU A 75 -0.24 0.81 11.91
C GLU A 75 0.75 1.74 12.60
N ASP A 76 0.23 2.57 13.51
CA ASP A 76 1.02 3.47 14.34
C ASP A 76 2.03 4.35 13.58
N ALA A 77 1.70 4.82 12.36
CA ALA A 77 2.58 5.66 11.53
C ALA A 77 3.10 6.95 12.19
N TYR A 78 2.52 7.35 13.32
CA TYR A 78 2.98 8.45 14.17
C TYR A 78 4.12 8.05 15.14
N ASP A 79 4.22 6.77 15.48
CA ASP A 79 5.24 6.20 16.37
C ASP A 79 6.30 5.39 15.59
N THR A 80 5.89 4.61 14.59
CA THR A 80 6.74 3.69 13.83
C THR A 80 6.91 4.13 12.37
N GLY A 81 8.15 4.01 11.87
CA GLY A 81 8.46 4.26 10.48
C GLY A 81 8.15 3.07 9.56
N PRO A 82 8.29 3.25 8.24
CA PRO A 82 7.97 2.22 7.26
C PRO A 82 9.10 1.18 7.09
N GLU A 83 10.01 1.00 8.06
CA GLU A 83 11.14 0.07 7.93
C GLU A 83 10.72 -1.36 7.61
N GLU A 84 9.69 -1.87 8.28
CA GLU A 84 9.17 -3.23 8.04
C GLU A 84 8.49 -3.33 6.67
N ILE A 85 7.80 -2.26 6.25
CA ILE A 85 7.17 -2.14 4.92
C ILE A 85 8.24 -2.16 3.83
N ILE A 86 9.31 -1.39 4.00
CA ILE A 86 10.46 -1.36 3.09
C ILE A 86 11.10 -2.75 3.02
N GLY A 87 11.33 -3.39 4.16
CA GLY A 87 11.85 -4.76 4.22
C GLY A 87 11.01 -5.75 3.42
N ALA A 88 9.69 -5.74 3.64
CA ALA A 88 8.76 -6.61 2.93
C ALA A 88 8.74 -6.37 1.41
N LEU A 89 8.78 -5.09 0.98
CA LEU A 89 8.85 -4.72 -0.43
C LEU A 89 10.16 -5.18 -1.09
N LEU A 90 11.29 -5.04 -0.40
CA LEU A 90 12.60 -5.50 -0.86
C LEU A 90 12.66 -7.03 -0.99
N ASP A 91 12.11 -7.76 -0.02
CA ASP A 91 12.04 -9.22 -0.05
C ASP A 91 11.14 -9.72 -1.19
N ALA A 92 10.06 -8.98 -1.50
CA ALA A 92 9.17 -9.28 -2.61
C ALA A 92 9.71 -8.85 -3.99
N ARG A 93 10.82 -8.10 -4.06
CA ARG A 93 11.39 -7.59 -5.32
C ARG A 93 11.53 -8.64 -6.42
N PRO A 94 12.02 -9.87 -6.18
CA PRO A 94 12.14 -10.88 -7.24
C PRO A 94 10.78 -11.33 -7.81
N ARG A 95 9.70 -11.14 -7.06
CA ARG A 95 8.32 -11.50 -7.42
C ARG A 95 7.57 -10.36 -8.14
N LEU A 96 8.17 -9.16 -8.21
CA LEU A 96 7.58 -7.95 -8.79
C LEU A 96 8.33 -7.46 -10.05
N PRO A 97 8.60 -8.32 -11.06
CA PRO A 97 9.39 -7.96 -12.24
C PRO A 97 8.77 -6.86 -13.11
N ALA A 98 7.44 -6.72 -13.08
CA ALA A 98 6.72 -5.70 -13.85
C ALA A 98 6.57 -4.36 -13.12
N LEU A 99 7.02 -4.24 -11.85
CA LEU A 99 6.83 -3.03 -11.06
C LEU A 99 7.59 -1.86 -11.69
N ARG A 100 6.89 -0.73 -11.86
CA ARG A 100 7.39 0.53 -12.45
C ARG A 100 7.18 1.74 -11.56
N GLY A 101 6.28 1.65 -10.60
CA GLY A 101 6.08 2.71 -9.63
C GLY A 101 5.75 2.18 -8.25
N LEU A 102 6.30 2.89 -7.27
CA LEU A 102 5.99 2.73 -5.86
C LEU A 102 5.68 4.11 -5.32
N PHE A 103 4.51 4.26 -4.71
CA PHE A 103 4.16 5.46 -3.94
C PHE A 103 4.14 5.08 -2.46
N LEU A 104 4.90 5.79 -1.63
CA LEU A 104 4.99 5.53 -0.20
C LEU A 104 4.26 6.61 0.60
N GLY A 105 3.27 6.23 1.41
CA GLY A 105 2.57 7.13 2.32
C GLY A 105 1.39 7.87 1.71
N ASP A 106 0.46 7.16 1.06
CA ASP A 106 -0.84 7.70 0.62
C ASP A 106 -1.81 7.77 1.82
N MET A 107 -1.57 8.80 2.64
CA MET A 107 -2.29 9.10 3.87
C MET A 107 -2.98 10.46 3.77
N GLU A 108 -4.27 10.50 4.12
CA GLU A 108 -4.99 11.76 4.35
C GLU A 108 -4.68 12.32 5.74
N SER A 109 -4.92 13.61 5.95
CA SER A 109 -4.62 14.26 7.23
C SER A 109 -5.40 13.68 8.42
N GLU A 110 -6.54 13.04 8.15
CA GLU A 110 -7.34 12.33 9.16
C GLU A 110 -6.68 11.02 9.60
N GLN A 111 -5.83 10.42 8.77
CA GLN A 111 -5.09 9.20 9.06
C GLN A 111 -3.75 9.52 9.74
N CYS A 112 -2.96 10.40 9.12
CA CYS A 112 -1.75 10.93 9.73
C CYS A 112 -1.39 12.27 9.08
N GLU A 113 -1.20 13.31 9.89
CA GLU A 113 -0.67 14.58 9.38
C GLU A 113 0.76 14.37 8.85
N ILE A 114 1.09 14.97 7.70
CA ILE A 114 2.41 14.81 7.05
C ILE A 114 3.58 15.12 8.01
N SER A 115 3.42 16.08 8.93
CA SER A 115 4.45 16.42 9.92
C SER A 115 4.64 15.40 11.03
N TRP A 116 3.74 14.42 11.14
CA TRP A 116 3.73 13.40 12.17
C TRP A 116 4.10 12.02 11.62
N ILE A 117 4.18 11.87 10.29
CA ILE A 117 4.59 10.60 9.68
C ILE A 117 6.05 10.36 10.03
N ASN A 118 6.31 9.31 10.82
CA ASN A 118 7.66 8.86 11.09
C ASN A 118 8.19 8.18 9.81
N GLN A 119 9.26 8.74 9.24
CA GLN A 119 9.86 8.25 8.01
C GLN A 119 11.24 7.68 8.32
N SER A 120 11.66 6.72 7.52
CA SER A 120 12.98 6.08 7.63
C SER A 120 13.78 6.24 6.35
N ASP A 121 14.96 5.63 6.28
CA ASP A 121 15.78 5.66 5.06
C ASP A 121 15.11 4.85 3.94
N VAL A 122 14.58 5.57 2.95
CA VAL A 122 13.93 5.00 1.76
C VAL A 122 14.90 4.73 0.61
N GLY A 123 16.19 5.08 0.76
CA GLY A 123 17.21 4.88 -0.29
C GLY A 123 17.37 3.45 -0.83
N PRO A 124 17.07 2.38 -0.08
CA PRO A 124 17.13 1.01 -0.59
C PRO A 124 16.07 0.63 -1.65
N LEU A 125 14.94 1.35 -1.75
CA LEU A 125 13.85 1.08 -2.70
C LEU A 125 14.21 1.53 -4.14
#